data_AF-A0A5R2NG46-F1
#
_entry.id   AF-A0A5R2NG46-F1
#
_cell.length_a   1.000
_cell.length_b   1.000
_cell.length_c   1.000
_cell.angle_alpha   90.00
_cell.angle_beta   90.00
_cell.angle_gamma   90.00
#
_symmetry.space_group_name_H-M   'P 1'
#
loop_
_entity.id
_entity.type
_entity.pdbx_description
1 polymer ?
#
loop_
_entity_poly.entity_id
_entity_poly.type
_entity_poly.pdbx_seq_one_letter_code
_entity_poly.pdbx_strand_id
1 'polypeptide(L)'
;DAMYKAVDPAGTPIYAGKEEFAKALGLIKDGKPIRYEGVIGPVAFDKFGDITGPFRLWKIVDGKVTTDGEMTTDDVNALQAKLQ
;
A
#
# COMPACT_ATOMS: atom_id res chain seq x y z
N ASP A 1 -5.66 -2.51 16.63
CA ASP A 1 -4.54 -1.53 16.63
C ASP A 1 -3.33 -2.00 15.82
N ALA A 2 -2.84 -3.23 16.02
CA ALA A 2 -1.65 -3.73 15.32
C ALA A 2 -1.75 -3.77 13.78
N MET A 3 -2.97 -3.80 13.23
CA MET A 3 -3.20 -3.81 11.78
C MET A 3 -2.68 -2.55 11.08
N TYR A 4 -2.88 -1.37 11.68
CA TYR A 4 -2.38 -0.10 11.16
C TYR A 4 -0.84 -0.05 11.18
N LYS A 5 -0.22 -0.67 12.19
CA LYS A 5 1.25 -0.72 12.33
C LYS A 5 1.93 -1.66 11.33
N ALA A 6 1.19 -2.59 10.71
CA ALA A 6 1.74 -3.51 9.72
C ALA A 6 2.03 -2.81 8.37
N VAL A 7 1.45 -1.63 8.16
CA VAL A 7 1.56 -0.83 6.93
C VAL A 7 2.08 0.58 7.22
N ASP A 8 2.94 0.71 8.23
CA ASP A 8 3.51 2.00 8.63
C ASP A 8 4.29 2.62 7.44
N PRO A 9 3.97 3.86 7.01
CA PRO A 9 4.66 4.51 5.90
C PRO A 9 6.18 4.65 6.08
N ALA A 10 6.66 4.76 7.33
CA ALA A 10 8.07 4.83 7.70
C ALA A 10 8.72 3.44 7.87
N GLY A 11 7.94 2.37 7.69
CA GLY A 11 8.39 1.00 7.81
C GLY A 11 9.24 0.53 6.65
N THR A 12 10.06 -0.48 6.90
CA THR A 12 10.77 -1.18 5.82
C THR A 12 9.76 -1.98 4.97
N PRO A 13 9.80 -1.89 3.63
CA PRO A 13 8.94 -2.70 2.78
C PRO A 13 9.14 -4.20 3.02
N ILE A 14 8.02 -4.90 3.17
CA ILE A 14 7.93 -6.35 3.32
C ILE A 14 6.96 -6.88 2.27
N TYR A 15 7.42 -7.76 1.40
CA TYR A 15 6.55 -8.39 0.39
C TYR A 15 5.99 -9.73 0.86
N ALA A 16 5.13 -10.35 0.05
CA ALA A 16 4.64 -11.68 0.31
C ALA A 16 5.77 -12.72 0.14
N GLY A 17 5.89 -13.64 1.11
CA GLY A 17 6.84 -14.75 1.02
C GLY A 17 7.42 -15.14 2.37
N LYS A 18 7.94 -16.36 2.46
CA LYS A 18 8.52 -16.89 3.71
C LYS A 18 9.69 -16.04 4.18
N GLU A 19 10.58 -15.69 3.27
CA GLU A 19 11.81 -14.94 3.54
C GLU A 19 11.48 -13.52 4.02
N GLU A 20 10.54 -12.85 3.35
CA GLU A 20 10.09 -11.51 3.72
C GLU A 20 9.35 -11.49 5.05
N PHE A 21 8.52 -12.50 5.34
CA PHE A 21 7.89 -12.61 6.66
C PHE A 21 8.90 -12.90 7.78
N ALA A 22 9.94 -13.71 7.53
CA ALA A 22 11.01 -13.91 8.49
C ALA A 22 11.75 -12.61 8.80
N LYS A 23 12.06 -11.80 7.77
CA LYS A 23 12.61 -10.45 7.91
C LYS A 23 11.68 -9.53 8.70
N ALA A 24 10.40 -9.53 8.39
CA ALA A 24 9.39 -8.71 9.07
C ALA A 24 9.32 -9.03 10.58
N LEU A 25 9.28 -10.33 10.92
CA LEU A 25 9.28 -10.77 12.32
C LEU A 25 10.56 -10.35 13.05
N GLY A 26 11.71 -10.37 12.37
CA GLY A 26 12.98 -9.84 12.90
C GLY A 26 12.90 -8.34 13.19
N LEU A 27 12.42 -7.53 12.25
CA LEU A 27 12.26 -6.09 12.42
C LEU A 27 11.27 -5.75 13.55
N ILE A 28 10.13 -6.45 13.60
CA ILE A 28 9.13 -6.27 14.66
C ILE A 28 9.74 -6.61 16.03
N LYS A 29 10.53 -7.68 16.13
CA LYS A 29 11.24 -8.06 17.36
C LYS A 29 12.24 -6.98 17.80
N ASP A 30 12.90 -6.32 16.85
CA ASP A 30 13.80 -5.18 17.10
C ASP A 30 13.04 -3.86 17.39
N GLY A 31 11.71 -3.85 17.37
CA GLY A 31 10.90 -2.63 17.54
C GLY A 31 10.93 -1.69 16.34
N LYS A 32 11.37 -2.17 15.16
CA LYS A 32 11.43 -1.39 13.92
C LYS A 32 10.11 -1.51 13.15
N PRO A 33 9.60 -0.40 12.58
CA PRO A 33 8.37 -0.42 11.81
C PRO A 33 8.54 -1.20 10.50
N ILE A 34 7.44 -1.80 10.04
CA ILE A 34 7.36 -2.50 8.75
C ILE A 34 6.26 -1.89 7.90
N ARG A 35 6.39 -2.06 6.59
CA ARG A 35 5.36 -1.71 5.61
C ARG A 35 5.07 -2.90 4.72
N TYR A 36 4.04 -3.67 5.06
CA TYR A 36 3.65 -4.82 4.24
C TYR A 36 3.02 -4.36 2.92
N GLU A 37 3.54 -4.86 1.81
CA GLU A 37 3.08 -4.59 0.45
C GLU A 37 2.66 -5.91 -0.19
N GLY A 38 1.35 -6.13 -0.24
CA GLY A 38 0.75 -7.34 -0.78
C GLY A 38 0.47 -7.26 -2.29
N VAL A 39 -0.44 -8.11 -2.77
CA VAL A 39 -0.81 -8.19 -4.20
C VAL A 39 -1.31 -6.85 -4.77
N ILE A 40 -1.97 -6.04 -3.94
CA ILE A 40 -2.53 -4.75 -4.36
C ILE A 40 -1.54 -3.58 -4.24
N GLY A 41 -0.29 -3.86 -3.87
CA GLY A 41 0.74 -2.84 -3.65
C GLY A 41 0.66 -2.17 -2.26
N PRO A 42 1.32 -1.01 -2.10
CA PRO A 42 1.36 -0.29 -0.82
C PRO A 42 0.00 0.35 -0.50
N VAL A 43 -0.50 0.06 0.70
CA VAL A 43 -1.73 0.64 1.23
C VAL A 43 -1.50 1.38 2.53
N ALA A 44 -2.35 2.35 2.84
CA ALA A 44 -2.43 3.00 4.14
C ALA A 44 -3.89 3.02 4.62
N PHE A 45 -4.13 3.41 5.86
CA PHE A 45 -5.49 3.60 6.39
C PHE A 45 -5.77 5.08 6.60
N ASP A 46 -6.96 5.52 6.21
CA ASP A 46 -7.42 6.88 6.50
C ASP A 46 -8.02 7.00 7.92
N LYS A 47 -8.49 8.21 8.26
CA LYS A 47 -9.06 8.51 9.59
C LYS A 47 -10.37 7.77 9.89
N PHE A 48 -11.02 7.21 8.87
CA PHE A 48 -12.27 6.46 8.99
C PHE A 48 -12.02 4.94 9.06
N GLY A 49 -10.79 4.51 8.80
CA GLY A 49 -10.40 3.10 8.79
C GLY A 49 -10.53 2.44 7.40
N ASP A 50 -10.74 3.23 6.35
CA ASP A 50 -10.72 2.74 4.97
C ASP A 50 -9.29 2.69 4.43
N ILE A 51 -9.03 1.77 3.50
CA ILE A 51 -7.73 1.67 2.85
C ILE A 51 -7.58 2.71 1.74
N THR A 52 -6.40 3.31 1.65
CA THR A 52 -5.93 4.07 0.48
C THR A 52 -4.80 3.30 -0.18
N GLY A 53 -4.60 3.47 -1.48
CA GLY A 53 -3.62 2.71 -2.26
C GLY A 53 -3.56 3.17 -3.71
N PRO A 54 -2.77 2.51 -4.56
CA PRO A 54 -2.62 2.91 -5.94
C PRO A 54 -3.90 2.65 -6.74
N PHE A 55 -4.16 3.49 -7.74
CA PHE A 55 -5.26 3.28 -8.69
C PHE A 55 -4.73 3.01 -10.08
N ARG A 56 -5.47 2.20 -10.84
CA ARG A 56 -5.26 2.00 -12.26
C ARG A 56 -6.53 2.36 -13.01
N LEU A 57 -6.40 3.26 -13.98
CA LEU A 57 -7.49 3.59 -14.90
C LEU A 57 -7.50 2.54 -16.01
N TRP A 58 -8.61 1.82 -16.09
CA TRP A 58 -8.88 0.90 -17.17
C TRP A 58 -9.91 1.47 -18.13
N LYS A 59 -9.68 1.19 -19.40
CA LYS A 59 -10.60 1.49 -20.50
C LYS A 59 -10.88 0.20 -21.27
N ILE A 60 -12.11 0.05 -21.75
CA ILE A 60 -12.45 -1.04 -22.67
C ILE A 60 -12.40 -0.48 -24.08
N VAL A 61 -11.50 -1.00 -24.91
CA VAL A 61 -11.33 -0.62 -26.32
C VAL A 61 -11.46 -1.90 -27.15
N ASP A 62 -12.42 -1.91 -28.08
CA ASP A 62 -12.69 -3.06 -28.95
C ASP A 62 -12.86 -4.40 -28.19
N GLY A 63 -13.57 -4.33 -27.06
CA GLY A 63 -13.83 -5.50 -26.20
C GLY A 63 -12.64 -5.96 -25.35
N LYS A 64 -11.52 -5.22 -25.34
CA LYS A 64 -10.32 -5.54 -24.53
C LYS A 64 -10.10 -4.50 -23.43
N VAL A 65 -9.69 -4.97 -22.26
CA VAL A 65 -9.24 -4.09 -21.17
C VAL A 65 -7.85 -3.54 -21.51
N THR A 66 -7.72 -2.23 -21.56
CA THR A 66 -6.46 -1.50 -21.73
C THR A 66 -6.20 -0.63 -20.51
N THR A 67 -4.95 -0.57 -20.06
CA THR A 67 -4.54 0.38 -19.02
C THR A 67 -4.32 1.74 -19.64
N ASP A 68 -5.08 2.73 -19.19
CA ASP A 68 -5.13 4.11 -19.71
C ASP A 68 -4.42 5.10 -18.77
N GLY A 69 -4.14 4.70 -17.53
CA GLY A 69 -3.39 5.51 -16.57
C GLY A 69 -3.18 4.80 -15.23
N GLU A 70 -2.30 5.37 -14.41
CA GLU A 70 -2.02 4.90 -13.05
C GLU A 70 -1.87 6.12 -12.11
N MET A 71 -2.24 5.92 -10.85
CA MET A 71 -1.93 6.82 -9.75
C MET A 71 -1.19 6.00 -8.69
N THR A 72 -0.01 6.46 -8.30
CA THR A 72 0.74 5.85 -7.20
C THR A 72 0.06 6.16 -5.86
N THR A 73 0.40 5.42 -4.81
CA THR A 73 -0.07 5.74 -3.44
C THR A 73 0.32 7.16 -3.03
N ASP A 74 1.50 7.63 -3.47
CA ASP A 74 1.94 9.01 -3.20
C ASP A 74 1.08 10.05 -3.94
N ASP A 75 0.69 9.79 -5.18
CA ASP A 75 -0.22 10.66 -5.93
C ASP A 75 -1.60 10.77 -5.25
N VAL A 76 -2.11 9.63 -4.76
CA VAL A 76 -3.38 9.55 -4.03
C VAL A 76 -3.31 10.32 -2.72
N ASN A 77 -2.23 10.12 -1.95
CA ASN A 77 -2.00 10.83 -0.69
C ASN A 77 -1.89 12.35 -0.94
N ALA A 78 -1.15 12.76 -1.98
CA ALA A 78 -1.01 14.16 -2.35
C ALA A 78 -2.34 14.79 -2.80
N LEU A 79 -3.20 14.03 -3.49
CA LEU A 79 -4.54 14.48 -3.86
C LEU A 79 -5.44 14.62 -2.63
N GLN A 80 -5.47 13.63 -1.74
CA GLN A 80 -6.26 13.68 -0.51
C GLN A 80 -5.88 14.88 0.37
N ALA A 81 -4.58 15.17 0.50
CA ALA A 81 -4.09 16.32 1.26
C ALA A 81 -4.57 17.68 0.71
N LYS A 82 -4.94 17.76 -0.58
CA LYS A 82 -5.49 18.98 -1.21
C LYS A 82 -7.01 19.13 -1.03
N LEU A 83 -7.70 18.05 -0.67
CA LEU A 83 -9.17 18.00 -0.55
C LEU A 83 -9.66 18.14 0.90
N GLN A 84 -8.73 18.17 1.87
CA GLN A 84 -8.98 18.43 3.28
C GLN A 84 -8.86 19.92 3.59
#